data_AF-A0A8W8N1W6-F1
#
_entry.id   AF-A0A8W8N1W6-F1
#
_cell.length_a   1.000
_cell.length_b   1.000
_cell.length_c   1.000
_cell.angle_alpha   90.00
_cell.angle_beta   90.00
_cell.angle_gamma   90.00
#
_symmetry.space_group_name_H-M   'P 1'
#
loop_
_entity.id
_entity.type
_entity.pdbx_description
1 polymer ?
#
loop_
_entity_poly.entity_id
_entity_poly.type
_entity_poly.pdbx_seq_one_letter_code
_entity_poly.pdbx_strand_id
1 'polypeptide(L)'
;GGWHNRLNTSVVTRGSVPFYHLLLVLHREATNITVQMKMVYEGKMQRFQRKRTLQVEGRVFKLWNNYCERSITASELLKGCASIYGPPALNM
;
A
#
# COMPACT_ATOMS: atom_id res chain seq x y z
N GLY A 1 -1.43 -0.57 5.63
CA GLY A 1 -1.00 -1.73 6.44
C GLY A 1 -2.21 -2.34 7.06
N GLY A 2 -2.36 -3.68 7.00
CA GLY A 2 -3.51 -4.39 7.56
C GLY A 2 -3.49 -4.43 9.09
N TRP A 3 -4.54 -5.00 9.69
CA TRP A 3 -4.68 -5.17 11.13
C TRP A 3 -3.52 -5.95 11.77
N HIS A 4 -2.96 -6.92 11.05
CA HIS A 4 -1.75 -7.64 11.43
C HIS A 4 -0.54 -6.72 11.68
N ASN A 5 -0.32 -5.71 10.82
CA ASN A 5 0.80 -4.80 11.00
C ASN A 5 0.60 -3.94 12.24
N ARG A 6 -0.63 -3.51 12.54
CA ARG A 6 -0.92 -2.70 13.72
C ARG A 6 -0.68 -3.48 15.02
N LEU A 7 -1.11 -4.75 15.05
CA LEU A 7 -0.82 -5.64 16.18
C LEU A 7 0.66 -5.95 16.31
N ASN A 8 1.34 -6.29 15.21
CA ASN A 8 2.78 -6.56 15.25
C ASN A 8 3.57 -5.33 15.70
N THR A 9 3.22 -4.13 15.22
CA THR A 9 3.85 -2.89 15.71
C THR A 9 3.57 -2.66 17.18
N SER A 10 2.37 -2.92 17.69
CA SER A 10 2.09 -2.76 19.13
C SER A 10 2.81 -3.79 19.99
N VAL A 11 2.92 -5.04 19.52
CA VAL A 11 3.70 -6.09 20.20
C VAL A 11 5.19 -5.69 20.27
N VAL A 12 5.75 -5.25 19.15
CA VAL A 12 7.15 -4.85 19.05
C VAL A 12 7.46 -3.61 19.91
N THR A 13 6.52 -2.67 20.02
CA THR A 13 6.75 -1.40 20.74
C THR A 13 6.36 -1.45 22.22
N ARG A 14 5.40 -2.29 22.63
CA ARG A 14 4.82 -2.29 23.98
C ARG A 14 4.84 -3.64 24.69
N GLY A 15 5.35 -4.71 24.05
CA GLY A 15 5.30 -6.08 24.58
C GLY A 15 3.95 -6.75 24.33
N SER A 16 3.67 -7.86 25.05
CA SER A 16 2.44 -8.65 24.87
C SER A 16 1.18 -7.77 24.84
N VAL A 17 0.36 -7.91 23.79
CA VAL A 17 -0.86 -7.12 23.63
C VAL A 17 -1.88 -7.58 24.67
N PRO A 18 -2.36 -6.69 25.56
CA PRO A 18 -3.39 -7.05 26.52
C PRO A 18 -4.65 -7.54 25.79
N PHE A 19 -5.27 -8.61 26.29
CA PHE A 19 -6.43 -9.27 25.67
C PHE A 19 -7.55 -8.30 25.26
N TYR A 20 -7.84 -7.28 26.08
CA TYR A 20 -8.84 -6.26 25.78
C TYR A 20 -8.47 -5.37 24.60
N HIS A 21 -7.18 -5.11 24.37
CA HIS A 21 -6.72 -4.35 23.22
C HIS A 21 -6.85 -5.17 21.93
N LEU A 22 -6.57 -6.47 22.00
CA LEU A 22 -6.81 -7.40 20.89
C LEU A 22 -8.30 -7.45 20.53
N LEU A 23 -9.19 -7.56 21.52
CA LEU A 23 -10.65 -7.55 21.35
C LEU A 23 -11.17 -6.30 20.63
N LEU A 24 -10.68 -5.11 21.01
CA LEU A 24 -11.07 -3.85 20.37
C LEU A 24 -10.60 -3.77 18.91
N VAL A 25 -9.40 -4.27 18.61
CA VAL A 25 -8.87 -4.32 17.24
C VAL A 25 -9.72 -5.29 16.40
N LEU A 26 -10.00 -6.49 16.92
CA LEU A 26 -10.82 -7.50 16.25
C LEU A 26 -12.25 -7.02 16.00
N HIS A 27 -12.89 -6.37 16.98
CA HIS A 27 -14.24 -5.82 16.83
C HIS A 27 -14.28 -4.77 15.72
N ARG A 28 -13.32 -3.84 15.71
CA ARG A 28 -13.23 -2.80 14.66
C ARG A 28 -13.04 -3.42 13.28
N GLU A 29 -12.19 -4.44 13.15
CA GLU A 29 -12.01 -5.13 11.88
C GLU A 29 -13.26 -5.91 11.45
N ALA A 30 -13.92 -6.62 12.37
CA ALA A 30 -15.17 -7.34 12.09
C ALA A 30 -16.26 -6.40 11.54
N THR A 31 -16.39 -5.19 12.09
CA THR A 31 -17.32 -4.17 11.56
C THR A 31 -16.93 -3.63 10.18
N ASN A 32 -15.64 -3.62 9.85
CA ASN A 32 -15.14 -3.17 8.55
C ASN A 32 -15.23 -4.25 7.47
N ILE A 33 -15.20 -5.54 7.83
CA ILE A 33 -15.33 -6.65 6.88
C ILE A 33 -16.64 -6.52 6.09
N THR A 34 -17.74 -6.15 6.74
CA THR A 34 -19.04 -5.97 6.07
C THR A 34 -18.98 -4.88 5.00
N VAL A 35 -18.29 -3.77 5.28
CA VAL A 35 -18.11 -2.67 4.34
C VAL A 35 -17.17 -3.07 3.19
N GLN A 36 -16.08 -3.79 3.49
CA GLN A 36 -15.17 -4.31 2.47
C GLN A 36 -15.85 -5.33 1.56
N MET A 37 -16.62 -6.26 2.13
CA MET A 37 -17.38 -7.27 1.38
C MET A 37 -18.39 -6.61 0.45
N LYS A 38 -19.10 -5.58 0.94
CA LYS A 38 -20.01 -4.77 0.12
C LYS A 38 -19.28 -4.05 -1.03
N MET A 39 -18.11 -3.47 -0.76
CA MET A 39 -17.29 -2.83 -1.81
C MET A 39 -16.72 -3.83 -2.84
N VAL A 40 -16.44 -5.06 -2.43
CA VAL A 40 -16.03 -6.15 -3.33
C VAL A 40 -17.21 -6.59 -4.19
N TYR A 41 -18.37 -6.82 -3.59
CA TYR A 41 -19.61 -7.17 -4.29
C TYR A 41 -20.02 -6.10 -5.32
N GLU A 42 -19.91 -4.83 -4.94
CA GLU A 42 -20.18 -3.68 -5.83
C GLU A 42 -19.05 -3.42 -6.86
N GLY A 43 -18.00 -4.24 -6.89
CA GLY A 43 -16.85 -4.10 -7.81
C GLY A 43 -15.97 -2.86 -7.57
N LYS A 44 -16.28 -2.05 -6.55
CA LYS A 44 -15.60 -0.79 -6.24
C LYS A 44 -14.15 -1.02 -5.81
N MET A 45 -13.87 -2.10 -5.09
CA MET A 45 -12.51 -2.44 -4.68
C MET A 45 -11.63 -2.77 -5.89
N GLN A 46 -12.12 -3.56 -6.84
CA GLN A 46 -11.41 -3.88 -8.09
C GLN A 46 -11.18 -2.61 -8.92
N ARG A 47 -12.18 -1.73 -9.04
CA ARG A 47 -12.05 -0.45 -9.74
C ARG A 47 -10.98 0.44 -9.11
N PHE A 48 -10.96 0.54 -7.78
CA PHE A 48 -9.94 1.30 -7.05
C PHE A 48 -8.55 0.72 -7.24
N GLN A 49 -8.39 -0.60 -7.15
CA GLN A 49 -7.12 -1.27 -7.40
C GLN A 49 -6.65 -1.05 -8.85
N ARG A 50 -7.51 -1.25 -9.86
CA ARG A 50 -7.21 -0.96 -11.26
C ARG A 50 -6.77 0.48 -11.48
N LYS A 51 -7.49 1.46 -10.91
CA LYS A 51 -7.11 2.88 -11.00
C LYS A 51 -5.70 3.11 -10.43
N ARG A 52 -5.39 2.52 -9.27
CA ARG A 52 -4.08 2.63 -8.65
C ARG A 52 -2.99 1.97 -9.49
N THR A 53 -3.24 0.78 -10.04
CA THR A 53 -2.33 0.08 -10.94
C THR A 53 -2.04 0.92 -12.19
N LEU A 54 -3.08 1.46 -12.85
CA LEU A 54 -2.91 2.33 -14.01
C LEU A 54 -2.12 3.61 -13.69
N GLN A 55 -2.28 4.18 -12.49
CA GLN A 55 -1.46 5.33 -12.06
C GLN A 55 0.00 4.97 -11.87
N VAL A 56 0.28 3.80 -11.29
CA VAL A 56 1.64 3.28 -11.10
C VAL A 56 2.28 2.99 -12.45
N GLU A 57 1.60 2.24 -13.32
CA GLU A 57 2.05 1.93 -14.67
C GLU A 57 2.27 3.20 -15.50
N GLY A 58 1.36 4.17 -15.43
CA GLY A 58 1.51 5.45 -16.14
C GLY A 58 2.75 6.23 -15.72
N ARG A 59 3.14 6.17 -14.44
CA ARG A 59 4.39 6.79 -13.95
C ARG A 59 5.63 6.09 -14.50
N VAL A 60 5.60 4.75 -14.60
CA VAL A 60 6.70 3.96 -15.17
C VAL A 60 6.82 4.26 -16.67
N PHE A 61 5.72 4.26 -17.42
CA PHE A 61 5.72 4.60 -18.84
C PHE A 61 6.21 6.02 -19.10
N LYS A 62 5.88 6.98 -18.24
CA LYS A 62 6.42 8.34 -18.35
C LYS A 62 7.94 8.37 -18.18
N LEU A 63 8.49 7.68 -17.18
CA LEU A 63 9.94 7.58 -17.00
C LEU A 63 10.59 6.88 -18.19
N TRP A 64 9.97 5.83 -18.71
CA TRP A 64 10.44 5.12 -19.90
C TRP A 64 10.49 6.03 -21.14
N ASN A 65 9.44 6.81 -21.40
CA ASN A 65 9.42 7.78 -22.50
C ASN A 65 10.49 8.85 -22.34
N ASN A 66 10.65 9.40 -21.14
CA ASN A 66 11.70 10.38 -20.85
C ASN A 66 13.10 9.82 -21.14
N TYR A 67 13.33 8.55 -20.81
CA TYR A 67 14.59 7.87 -21.14
C TYR A 67 14.77 7.70 -22.65
N CYS A 68 13.74 7.28 -23.37
CA CYS A 68 13.76 7.18 -24.85
C CYS A 68 14.06 8.54 -25.52
N GLU A 69 13.52 9.63 -24.97
CA GLU A 69 13.77 11.01 -25.41
C GLU A 69 15.14 11.55 -24.98
N ARG A 70 15.94 10.74 -24.24
CA ARG A 70 17.23 11.12 -23.66
C ARG A 70 17.15 12.32 -22.70
N SER A 71 15.97 12.60 -22.15
CA SER A 71 15.77 13.65 -21.15
C SER A 71 16.16 13.21 -19.74
N ILE A 72 16.27 11.90 -19.50
CA ILE A 72 16.85 11.31 -18.29
C ILE A 72 17.84 10.20 -18.65
N THR A 73 18.79 9.96 -17.75
CA THR A 73 19.74 8.85 -17.83
C THR A 73 19.11 7.52 -17.41
N ALA A 74 19.74 6.41 -17.78
CA ALA A 74 19.34 5.08 -17.32
C ALA A 74 19.37 4.96 -15.78
N SER A 75 20.31 5.65 -15.11
CA SER A 75 20.38 5.66 -13.64
C SER A 75 19.15 6.33 -13.02
N GLU A 76 18.70 7.44 -13.61
CA GLU A 76 17.52 8.17 -13.14
C GLU A 76 16.23 7.40 -13.40
N LEU A 77 16.12 6.70 -14.54
CA LEU A 77 15.02 5.77 -14.81
C LEU A 77 14.93 4.69 -13.73
N LEU A 78 16.05 4.02 -13.43
CA LEU A 78 16.09 2.95 -12.43
C LEU A 78 15.78 3.46 -11.01
N LYS A 79 16.32 4.62 -10.61
CA LYS A 79 15.97 5.27 -9.34
C LYS A 79 14.48 5.64 -9.27
N GLY A 80 13.90 6.13 -10.36
CA GLY A 80 12.47 6.43 -10.46
C GLY A 80 11.61 5.18 -10.31
N CYS A 81 11.96 4.08 -10.99
CA CYS A 81 11.29 2.80 -10.83
C CYS A 81 11.41 2.24 -9.41
N ALA A 82 12.59 2.35 -8.79
CA ALA A 82 12.81 1.97 -7.40
C ALA A 82 11.98 2.83 -6.42
N SER A 83 11.73 4.11 -6.70
CA SER A 83 10.83 4.94 -5.90
C SER A 83 9.36 4.55 -6.06
N ILE A 84 8.96 4.06 -7.24
CA ILE A 84 7.56 3.66 -7.53
C ILE A 84 7.21 2.33 -6.87
N TYR A 85 8.11 1.34 -6.93
CA TYR A 85 7.88 -0.02 -6.42
C TYR A 85 8.60 -0.32 -5.11
N GLY A 86 9.52 0.54 -4.69
CA GLY A 86 10.26 0.37 -3.46
C GLY A 86 9.38 0.51 -2.23
N PRO A 87 9.84 -0.01 -1.08
CA PRO A 87 9.15 0.16 0.18
C PRO A 87 8.95 1.66 0.47
N PRO A 88 7.80 2.06 1.05
CA PRO A 88 7.61 3.44 1.47
C PRO A 88 8.78 3.81 2.38
N ALA A 89 9.46 4.92 2.05
CA ALA A 89 10.64 5.37 2.76
C ALA A 89 10.34 5.33 4.27
N LEU A 90 11.02 4.44 4.99
CA LEU A 90 11.07 4.48 6.44
C LEU A 90 11.80 5.77 6.75
N ASN A 91 11.05 6.83 7.06
CA ASN A 91 11.61 7.98 7.74
C ASN A 91 12.11 7.44 9.09
N MET A 92 13.42 7.23 9.16
CA MET A 92 14.15 6.88 10.36
C MET A 92 14.48 8.17 11.12
#